data_AF-A0A3N4SYP3-F1
#
_entry.id   AF-A0A3N4SYP3-F1
#
_cell.length_a   1.000
_cell.length_b   1.000
_cell.length_c   1.000
_cell.angle_alpha   90.00
_cell.angle_beta   90.00
_cell.angle_gamma   90.00
#
_symmetry.space_group_name_H-M   'P 1'
#
loop_
_entity.id
_entity.type
_entity.pdbx_description
1 polymer ?
#
loop_
_entity_poly.entity_id
_entity_poly.type
_entity_poly.pdbx_seq_one_letter_code
_entity_poly.pdbx_strand_id
1 'polypeptide(L)'
;MENPAEMSDLTAAHRGYEYQDLMEAGRVVDLLLGGIVRVHVDEKLVPDDRFDDLTVINADGSRERAQFKHSDEDNPLGYTTFTIDDRGLRLDRLVAAAVADRDGPGASATAHRLRIVMRDAPPDDDALKAVMVPARFSDAPFLPGVNTTLLRFDGKALWRGFDRSSASTAT
;
A
#
# COMPACT_ATOMS: atom_id res chain seq x y z
N MET A 1 -42.71 7.98 -0.95
CA MET A 1 -41.79 9.04 -1.42
C MET A 1 -40.50 8.81 -0.67
N GLU A 2 -39.52 8.19 -1.32
CA GLU A 2 -38.17 8.05 -0.77
C GLU A 2 -37.52 9.43 -0.66
N ASN A 3 -36.79 9.64 0.43
CA ASN A 3 -36.08 10.88 0.72
C ASN A 3 -34.86 11.00 -0.22
N PRO A 4 -34.71 12.07 -1.02
CA PRO A 4 -33.58 12.23 -1.95
C PRO A 4 -32.19 12.33 -1.29
N ALA A 5 -32.12 12.31 0.05
CA ALA A 5 -30.89 12.27 0.83
C ALA A 5 -30.24 10.87 0.92
N GLU A 6 -30.85 9.82 0.37
CA GLU A 6 -30.26 8.46 0.29
C GLU A 6 -29.70 8.08 -1.09
N MET A 7 -29.47 9.05 -1.99
CA MET A 7 -28.47 8.83 -3.04
C MET A 7 -27.10 8.95 -2.38
N SER A 8 -26.47 7.81 -2.08
CA SER A 8 -25.14 7.74 -1.48
C SER A 8 -24.19 8.72 -2.15
N ASP A 9 -23.63 9.64 -1.38
CA ASP A 9 -22.62 10.57 -1.86
C ASP A 9 -21.36 9.77 -2.25
N LEU A 10 -21.25 9.43 -3.53
CA LEU A 10 -20.12 8.67 -4.09
C LEU A 10 -18.87 9.54 -4.28
N THR A 11 -18.90 10.81 -3.89
CA THR A 11 -17.79 11.74 -4.14
C THR A 11 -16.50 11.27 -3.49
N ALA A 12 -16.56 10.72 -2.27
CA ALA A 12 -15.37 10.17 -1.60
C ALA A 12 -14.78 8.97 -2.37
N ALA A 13 -15.64 8.10 -2.91
CA ALA A 13 -15.21 6.97 -3.74
C ALA A 13 -14.58 7.45 -5.06
N HIS A 14 -15.19 8.43 -5.73
CA HIS A 14 -14.64 9.01 -6.96
C HIS A 14 -13.27 9.66 -6.75
N ARG A 15 -13.06 10.39 -5.65
CA ARG A 15 -11.75 10.95 -5.30
C ARG A 15 -10.71 9.85 -5.05
N GLY A 16 -11.13 8.74 -4.44
CA GLY A 16 -10.29 7.57 -4.27
C GLY A 16 -9.82 6.97 -5.59
N TYR A 17 -10.74 6.79 -6.54
CA TYR A 17 -10.41 6.30 -7.88
C TYR A 17 -9.54 7.30 -8.65
N GLU A 18 -9.84 8.60 -8.59
CA GLU A 18 -9.01 9.62 -9.25
C GLU A 18 -7.57 9.61 -8.70
N TYR A 19 -7.40 9.49 -7.38
CA TYR A 19 -6.07 9.35 -6.77
C TYR A 19 -5.33 8.11 -7.28
N GLN A 20 -6.01 6.97 -7.32
CA GLN A 20 -5.45 5.72 -7.83
C GLN A 20 -5.04 5.84 -9.30
N ASP A 21 -5.95 6.32 -10.16
CA ASP A 21 -5.73 6.52 -11.60
C ASP A 21 -4.51 7.40 -11.85
N LEU A 22 -4.34 8.49 -11.09
CA LEU A 22 -3.19 9.40 -11.23
C LEU A 22 -1.87 8.73 -10.87
N MET A 23 -1.85 7.94 -9.79
CA MET A 23 -0.66 7.22 -9.37
C MET A 23 -0.27 6.14 -10.38
N GLU A 24 -1.26 5.38 -10.86
CA GLU A 24 -1.07 4.36 -11.89
C GLU A 24 -0.60 4.97 -13.22
N ALA A 25 -1.26 6.03 -13.69
CA ALA A 25 -0.89 6.73 -14.91
C ALA A 25 0.55 7.23 -14.86
N GLY A 26 0.96 7.81 -13.73
CA GLY A 26 2.34 8.23 -13.51
C GLY A 26 3.35 7.10 -13.70
N ARG A 27 2.99 5.88 -13.31
CA ARG A 27 3.86 4.72 -13.46
C ARG A 27 3.76 4.07 -14.85
N VAL A 28 2.61 4.12 -15.51
CA VAL A 28 2.42 3.67 -16.90
C VAL A 28 3.26 4.49 -17.88
N VAL A 29 3.61 5.75 -17.57
CA VAL A 29 4.57 6.52 -18.39
C VAL A 29 5.90 5.77 -18.56
N ASP A 30 6.36 5.06 -17.53
CA ASP A 30 7.63 4.32 -17.61
C ASP A 30 7.55 3.08 -18.51
N LEU A 31 6.35 2.61 -18.85
CA LEU A 31 6.13 1.62 -19.92
C LEU A 31 6.47 2.25 -21.28
N LEU A 32 6.03 3.47 -21.53
CA LEU A 32 6.32 4.20 -22.77
C LEU A 32 7.81 4.56 -22.89
N LEU A 33 8.47 4.80 -21.76
CA LEU A 33 9.91 5.08 -21.69
C LEU A 33 10.79 3.82 -21.68
N GLY A 34 10.19 2.63 -21.68
CA GLY A 34 10.89 1.34 -21.75
C GLY A 34 11.51 0.85 -20.43
N GLY A 35 11.23 1.52 -19.30
CA GLY A 35 11.63 1.05 -17.97
C GLY A 35 10.76 -0.11 -17.46
N ILE A 36 9.53 -0.20 -17.94
CA ILE A 36 8.57 -1.27 -17.68
C ILE A 36 8.36 -2.08 -18.96
N VAL A 37 8.20 -3.39 -18.83
CA VAL A 37 7.87 -4.30 -19.94
C VAL A 37 6.44 -4.85 -19.88
N ARG A 38 5.82 -4.84 -18.70
CA ARG A 38 4.43 -5.25 -18.51
C ARG A 38 3.81 -4.53 -17.33
N VAL A 39 2.54 -4.17 -17.49
CA VAL A 39 1.71 -3.60 -16.44
C VAL A 39 0.38 -4.36 -16.37
N HIS A 40 -0.11 -4.57 -15.16
CA HIS A 40 -1.46 -5.03 -14.85
C HIS A 40 -2.09 -3.99 -13.92
N VAL A 41 -3.33 -3.60 -14.20
CA VAL A 41 -4.06 -2.57 -13.46
C VAL A 41 -5.39 -3.16 -13.02
N ASP A 42 -5.76 -2.96 -11.75
CA ASP A 42 -6.98 -3.50 -11.13
C ASP A 42 -7.16 -5.02 -11.38
N GLU A 43 -6.05 -5.76 -11.27
CA GLU A 43 -6.02 -7.19 -11.60
C GLU A 43 -5.56 -8.03 -10.39
N LYS A 44 -6.45 -8.92 -9.96
CA LYS A 44 -6.15 -9.95 -8.96
C LYS A 44 -5.41 -11.11 -9.61
N LEU A 45 -4.18 -11.34 -9.18
CA LEU A 45 -3.30 -12.37 -9.72
C LEU A 45 -3.19 -13.59 -8.82
N VAL A 46 -3.58 -13.47 -7.56
CA VAL A 46 -3.62 -14.57 -6.58
C VAL A 46 -4.93 -14.57 -5.76
N PRO A 47 -5.28 -15.67 -5.07
CA PRO A 47 -6.42 -15.65 -4.14
C PRO A 47 -6.21 -14.65 -2.99
N ASP A 48 -7.26 -13.93 -2.61
CA ASP A 48 -7.22 -12.86 -1.58
C ASP A 48 -6.11 -11.82 -1.84
N ASP A 49 -5.93 -11.45 -3.12
CA ASP A 49 -4.91 -10.48 -3.52
C ASP A 49 -5.13 -9.12 -2.87
N ARG A 50 -4.09 -8.59 -2.22
CA ARG A 50 -4.09 -7.30 -1.51
C ARG A 50 -3.18 -6.26 -2.17
N PHE A 51 -2.72 -6.56 -3.38
CA PHE A 51 -1.87 -5.71 -4.21
C PHE A 51 -2.35 -5.76 -5.67
N ASP A 52 -3.65 -5.68 -5.87
CA ASP A 52 -4.33 -5.82 -7.16
C ASP A 52 -4.40 -4.51 -7.96
N ASP A 53 -4.32 -3.35 -7.30
CA ASP A 53 -4.41 -2.06 -8.00
C ASP A 53 -3.35 -1.92 -9.10
N LEU A 54 -2.08 -2.19 -8.81
CA LEU A 54 -1.01 -2.11 -9.79
C LEU A 54 0.03 -3.21 -9.62
N THR A 55 0.34 -3.88 -10.73
CA THR A 55 1.50 -4.77 -10.84
C THR A 55 2.34 -4.40 -12.06
N VAL A 56 3.64 -4.25 -11.85
CA VAL A 56 4.62 -3.84 -12.85
C VAL A 56 5.73 -4.87 -12.92
N ILE A 57 6.14 -5.22 -14.15
CA ILE A 57 7.37 -5.96 -14.43
C ILE A 57 8.34 -5.00 -15.11
N ASN A 58 9.44 -4.71 -14.44
CA ASN A 58 10.48 -3.83 -14.94
C ASN A 58 11.36 -4.53 -15.98
N ALA A 59 12.07 -3.75 -16.79
CA ALA A 59 12.99 -4.27 -17.81
C ALA A 59 14.15 -5.11 -17.24
N ASP A 60 14.51 -4.91 -15.96
CA ASP A 60 15.50 -5.72 -15.24
C ASP A 60 14.94 -7.04 -14.67
N GLY A 61 13.68 -7.34 -14.97
CA GLY A 61 12.96 -8.53 -14.49
C GLY A 61 12.47 -8.41 -13.04
N SER A 62 12.66 -7.26 -12.38
CA SER A 62 12.09 -7.03 -11.06
C SER A 62 10.58 -6.81 -11.16
N ARG A 63 9.86 -7.22 -10.11
CA ARG A 63 8.41 -7.14 -10.01
C ARG A 63 8.03 -6.21 -8.88
N GLU A 64 7.20 -5.23 -9.18
CA GLU A 64 6.66 -4.29 -8.21
C GLU A 64 5.15 -4.41 -8.17
N ARG A 65 4.56 -4.50 -6.97
CA ARG A 65 3.10 -4.46 -6.78
C ARG A 65 2.73 -3.39 -5.77
N ALA A 66 1.66 -2.67 -6.03
CA ALA A 66 1.19 -1.58 -5.20
C ALA A 66 -0.29 -1.71 -4.89
N GLN A 67 -0.66 -1.27 -3.68
CA GLN A 67 -2.03 -0.97 -3.29
C GLN A 67 -2.10 0.51 -2.90
N PHE A 68 -3.08 1.22 -3.44
CA PHE A 68 -3.38 2.60 -3.15
C PHE A 68 -4.52 2.69 -2.14
N LYS A 69 -4.42 3.63 -1.20
CA LYS A 69 -5.53 4.03 -0.34
C LYS A 69 -5.59 5.54 -0.27
N HIS A 70 -6.78 6.06 -0.49
CA HIS A 70 -7.06 7.48 -0.34
C HIS A 70 -7.80 7.73 0.98
N SER A 71 -7.55 8.88 1.59
CA SER A 71 -8.33 9.46 2.68
C SER A 71 -8.58 10.93 2.37
N ASP A 72 -9.80 11.41 2.63
CA ASP A 72 -10.10 12.85 2.50
C ASP A 72 -9.46 13.66 3.65
N GLU A 73 -9.37 13.04 4.81
CA GLU A 73 -8.76 13.59 6.02
C GLU A 73 -7.29 13.15 6.13
N ASP A 74 -6.42 14.07 6.56
CA ASP A 74 -5.01 13.80 6.85
C ASP A 74 -4.85 13.16 8.24
N ASN A 75 -5.66 12.15 8.54
CA ASN A 75 -5.57 11.43 9.80
C ASN A 75 -4.27 10.62 9.86
N PRO A 76 -3.64 10.49 11.05
CA PRO A 76 -2.50 9.62 11.24
C PRO A 76 -2.82 8.16 10.90
N LEU A 77 -1.87 7.50 10.25
CA LEU A 77 -1.93 6.06 10.01
C LEU A 77 -1.95 5.32 11.36
N GLY A 78 -3.09 4.73 11.69
CA GLY A 78 -3.28 4.07 12.98
C GLY A 78 -3.06 2.55 12.93
N TYR A 79 -2.66 1.96 14.06
CA TYR A 79 -2.49 0.52 14.29
C TYR A 79 -3.65 -0.36 13.77
N THR A 80 -4.89 0.13 13.86
CA THR A 80 -6.07 -0.60 13.38
C THR A 80 -6.00 -0.87 11.88
N THR A 81 -5.41 0.03 11.09
CA THR A 81 -5.23 -0.12 9.63
C THR A 81 -4.64 -1.48 9.23
N PHE A 82 -3.73 -2.00 10.06
CA PHE A 82 -3.00 -3.24 9.77
C PHE A 82 -3.46 -4.44 10.61
N THR A 83 -4.45 -4.28 11.48
CA THR A 83 -4.92 -5.33 12.41
C THR A 83 -6.40 -5.68 12.27
N ILE A 84 -7.20 -4.76 11.73
CA ILE A 84 -8.55 -5.03 11.24
C ILE A 84 -8.56 -4.99 9.71
N ASP A 85 -9.60 -5.57 9.10
CA ASP A 85 -9.66 -5.76 7.64
C ASP A 85 -10.60 -4.78 6.92
N ASP A 86 -10.88 -3.64 7.54
CA ASP A 86 -11.79 -2.62 7.02
C ASP A 86 -11.24 -1.92 5.76
N ARG A 87 -9.93 -1.66 5.73
CA ARG A 87 -9.22 -1.04 4.60
C ARG A 87 -8.62 -2.06 3.64
N GLY A 88 -8.82 -3.36 3.89
CA GLY A 88 -8.17 -4.44 3.13
C GLY A 88 -6.66 -4.56 3.37
N LEU A 89 -6.13 -3.91 4.40
CA LEU A 89 -4.71 -3.82 4.71
C LEU A 89 -4.28 -4.66 5.92
N ARG A 90 -5.09 -5.66 6.33
CA ARG A 90 -4.69 -6.52 7.45
C ARG A 90 -3.35 -7.20 7.16
N LEU A 91 -2.38 -7.03 8.06
CA LEU A 91 -0.97 -7.31 7.76
C LEU A 91 -0.69 -8.78 7.44
N ASP A 92 -1.32 -9.71 8.15
CA ASP A 92 -1.20 -11.14 7.88
C ASP A 92 -1.68 -11.51 6.47
N ARG A 93 -2.72 -10.83 5.98
CA ARG A 93 -3.26 -11.02 4.63
C ARG A 93 -2.40 -10.39 3.54
N LEU A 94 -1.85 -9.21 3.79
CA LEU A 94 -0.81 -8.61 2.92
C LEU A 94 0.38 -9.55 2.78
N VAL A 95 0.85 -10.14 3.89
CA VAL A 95 1.96 -11.11 3.88
C VAL A 95 1.56 -12.39 3.16
N ALA A 96 0.34 -12.90 3.36
CA ALA A 96 -0.14 -14.09 2.64
C ALA A 96 -0.21 -13.86 1.13
N ALA A 97 -0.74 -12.72 0.67
CA ALA A 97 -0.79 -12.34 -0.74
C ALA A 97 0.63 -12.17 -1.32
N ALA A 98 1.55 -11.57 -0.57
CA ALA A 98 2.96 -11.44 -0.94
C ALA A 98 3.63 -12.79 -1.18
N VAL A 99 3.40 -13.76 -0.28
CA VAL A 99 3.94 -15.12 -0.39
C VAL A 99 3.33 -15.84 -1.58
N ALA A 100 2.01 -15.76 -1.76
CA ALA A 100 1.32 -16.39 -2.89
C ALA A 100 1.79 -15.82 -4.24
N ASP A 101 2.03 -14.51 -4.33
CA ASP A 101 2.57 -13.89 -5.54
C ASP A 101 3.99 -14.37 -5.83
N ARG A 102 4.88 -14.34 -4.82
CA ARG A 102 6.26 -14.83 -4.92
C ARG A 102 6.31 -16.28 -5.37
N ASP A 103 5.46 -17.13 -4.82
CA ASP A 103 5.47 -18.56 -5.11
C ASP A 103 4.66 -18.92 -6.38
N GLY A 104 3.98 -17.93 -6.99
CA GLY A 104 3.11 -18.10 -8.15
C GLY A 104 3.49 -17.16 -9.30
N PRO A 105 2.63 -16.18 -9.69
CA PRO A 105 2.86 -15.31 -10.85
C PRO A 105 4.19 -14.55 -10.83
N GLY A 106 4.76 -14.30 -9.65
CA GLY A 106 6.02 -13.62 -9.46
C GLY A 106 7.25 -14.54 -9.33
N ALA A 107 7.11 -15.86 -9.43
CA ALA A 107 8.21 -16.80 -9.12
C ALA A 107 9.47 -16.65 -9.98
N SER A 108 9.36 -16.03 -11.16
CA SER A 108 10.50 -15.76 -12.06
C SER A 108 11.09 -14.36 -11.89
N ALA A 109 10.56 -13.52 -10.99
CA ALA A 109 11.05 -12.16 -10.78
C ALA A 109 12.46 -12.16 -10.17
N THR A 110 13.32 -11.27 -10.64
CA THR A 110 14.69 -11.12 -10.10
C THR A 110 14.70 -10.47 -8.70
N ALA A 111 13.68 -9.68 -8.41
CA ALA A 111 13.41 -9.09 -7.11
C ALA A 111 11.90 -8.79 -6.97
N HIS A 112 11.40 -8.78 -5.74
CA HIS A 112 10.03 -8.38 -5.42
C HIS A 112 10.02 -7.09 -4.64
N ARG A 113 9.08 -6.22 -5.00
CA ARG A 113 8.79 -5.00 -4.27
C ARG A 113 7.29 -4.87 -4.06
N LEU A 114 6.89 -4.67 -2.80
CA LEU A 114 5.50 -4.47 -2.43
C LEU A 114 5.36 -3.10 -1.79
N ARG A 115 4.35 -2.35 -2.20
CA ARG A 115 4.09 -1.01 -1.68
C ARG A 115 2.64 -0.84 -1.29
N ILE A 116 2.43 -0.07 -0.24
CA ILE A 116 1.15 0.51 0.09
C ILE A 116 1.37 2.01 0.01
N VAL A 117 0.56 2.69 -0.80
CA VAL A 117 0.71 4.10 -1.10
C VAL A 117 -0.55 4.81 -0.61
N MET A 118 -0.39 5.70 0.35
CA MET A 118 -1.50 6.24 1.14
C MET A 118 -1.42 7.76 1.24
N ARG A 119 -2.57 8.41 1.43
CA ARG A 119 -2.67 9.85 1.71
C ARG A 119 -2.62 10.18 3.21
N ASP A 120 -2.73 9.17 4.07
CA ASP A 120 -2.65 9.31 5.53
C ASP A 120 -1.38 10.02 6.01
N ALA A 121 -1.49 10.73 7.13
CA ALA A 121 -0.33 11.28 7.82
C ALA A 121 0.53 10.15 8.45
N PRO A 122 1.82 10.38 8.72
CA PRO A 122 2.67 9.38 9.37
C PRO A 122 2.07 8.90 10.70
N PRO A 123 2.36 7.64 11.11
CA PRO A 123 1.78 7.08 12.33
C PRO A 123 2.18 7.90 13.56
N ASP A 124 1.21 8.19 14.41
CA ASP A 124 1.42 8.87 15.68
C ASP A 124 1.34 7.92 16.90
N ASP A 125 0.83 6.70 16.72
CA ASP A 125 0.74 5.69 17.77
C ASP A 125 2.06 4.90 17.97
N ASP A 126 2.34 4.58 19.23
CA ASP A 126 3.59 3.91 19.64
C ASP A 126 3.69 2.48 19.08
N ALA A 127 2.56 1.82 18.85
CA ALA A 127 2.51 0.46 18.36
C ALA A 127 3.06 0.38 16.92
N LEU A 128 2.60 1.25 16.03
CA LEU A 128 3.14 1.35 14.67
C LEU A 128 4.53 1.94 14.64
N LYS A 129 4.83 2.97 15.45
CA LYS A 129 6.19 3.53 15.55
C LYS A 129 7.23 2.49 15.99
N ALA A 130 6.84 1.50 16.82
CA ALA A 130 7.73 0.43 17.24
C ALA A 130 8.08 -0.57 16.13
N VAL A 131 7.27 -0.67 15.08
CA VAL A 131 7.45 -1.65 14.00
C VAL A 131 7.65 -1.03 12.62
N MET A 132 7.46 0.29 12.47
CA MET A 132 7.72 1.02 11.24
C MET A 132 8.98 1.85 11.38
N VAL A 133 9.94 1.61 10.48
CA VAL A 133 11.21 2.35 10.45
C VAL A 133 11.33 3.12 9.14
N PRO A 134 12.15 4.19 9.09
CA PRO A 134 12.41 4.89 7.83
C PRO A 134 12.86 3.93 6.73
N ALA A 135 12.40 4.20 5.51
CA ALA A 135 12.81 3.48 4.32
C ALA A 135 14.31 3.66 4.02
N ARG A 136 14.86 2.82 3.13
CA ARG A 136 16.26 2.87 2.68
C ARG A 136 16.26 3.87 1.54
N PHE A 137 17.41 4.49 1.30
CA PHE A 137 17.59 5.33 0.12
C PHE A 137 17.20 4.62 -1.18
N SER A 138 17.53 3.33 -1.31
CA SER A 138 17.19 2.49 -2.46
C SER A 138 15.70 2.27 -2.68
N ASP A 139 14.85 2.56 -1.69
CA ASP A 139 13.42 2.41 -1.87
C ASP A 139 12.93 3.53 -2.80
N ALA A 140 13.32 4.78 -2.61
CA ALA A 140 12.80 5.91 -3.39
C ALA A 140 11.25 6.06 -3.35
N PRO A 141 10.72 7.26 -3.67
CA PRO A 141 9.29 7.49 -3.83
C PRO A 141 8.64 6.57 -4.86
N PHE A 142 7.30 6.47 -4.83
CA PHE A 142 6.57 5.73 -5.86
C PHE A 142 6.62 6.47 -7.20
N LEU A 143 6.37 7.78 -7.18
CA LEU A 143 6.61 8.69 -8.31
C LEU A 143 7.78 9.63 -8.01
N PRO A 144 8.78 9.76 -8.90
CA PRO A 144 9.87 10.71 -8.74
C PRO A 144 9.37 12.15 -8.58
N GLY A 145 10.02 12.93 -7.71
CA GLY A 145 9.70 14.34 -7.48
C GLY A 145 8.50 14.59 -6.55
N VAL A 146 7.76 13.54 -6.17
CA VAL A 146 6.69 13.65 -5.16
C VAL A 146 7.32 13.60 -3.77
N ASN A 147 6.98 14.57 -2.91
CA ASN A 147 7.38 14.54 -1.51
C ASN A 147 6.59 13.44 -0.79
N THR A 148 7.28 12.41 -0.29
CA THR A 148 6.66 11.23 0.29
C THR A 148 7.39 10.82 1.55
N THR A 149 6.65 10.58 2.63
CA THR A 149 7.19 9.91 3.81
C THR A 149 7.34 8.42 3.50
N LEU A 150 8.57 7.93 3.50
CA LEU A 150 8.86 6.53 3.18
C LEU A 150 9.15 5.74 4.45
N LEU A 151 8.30 4.76 4.71
CA LEU A 151 8.40 3.85 5.84
C LEU A 151 8.45 2.39 5.36
N ARG A 152 8.94 1.52 6.23
CA ARG A 152 8.92 0.07 6.05
C ARG A 152 8.56 -0.61 7.37
N PHE A 153 8.02 -1.81 7.28
CA PHE A 153 7.94 -2.68 8.44
C PHE A 153 9.32 -3.27 8.77
N ASP A 154 9.72 -3.20 10.04
CA ASP A 154 10.80 -4.00 10.60
C ASP A 154 10.27 -5.40 10.92
N GLY A 155 10.55 -6.35 10.03
CA GLY A 155 10.15 -7.76 10.21
C GLY A 155 10.68 -8.39 11.50
N LYS A 156 11.84 -7.95 12.02
CA LYS A 156 12.35 -8.45 13.31
C LYS A 156 11.55 -7.89 14.47
N ALA A 157 11.17 -6.62 14.42
CA ALA A 157 10.30 -6.02 15.44
C ALA A 157 8.91 -6.68 15.43
N LEU A 158 8.33 -6.90 14.24
CA LEU A 158 7.08 -7.64 14.10
C LEU A 158 7.16 -9.05 14.69
N TRP A 159 8.25 -9.78 14.41
CA TRP A 159 8.43 -11.14 14.93
C TRP A 159 8.63 -11.20 16.45
N ARG A 160 9.33 -10.22 17.02
CA ARG A 160 9.51 -10.12 18.48
C ARG A 160 8.20 -9.78 19.20
N GLY A 161 7.26 -9.13 18.52
CA GLY A 161 6.09 -8.52 19.13
C GLY A 161 6.45 -7.27 19.95
N PHE A 162 5.43 -6.53 20.38
CA PHE A 162 5.57 -5.36 21.25
C PHE A 162 4.41 -5.31 22.25
N ASP A 163 4.65 -4.72 23.42
CA ASP A 163 3.66 -4.62 24.47
C ASP A 163 2.83 -3.33 24.33
N ARG A 164 1.53 -3.48 24.06
CA ARG A 164 0.58 -2.37 23.92
C ARG A 164 0.31 -1.62 25.23
N SER A 165 0.66 -2.18 26.39
CA SER A 165 0.40 -1.57 27.69
C SER A 165 1.27 -0.33 27.97
N SER A 166 2.35 -0.13 27.21
CA SER A 166 3.23 1.05 27.30
C SER A 166 2.72 2.30 26.55
N ALA A 167 1.70 2.17 25.70
CA ALA A 167 1.17 3.24 24.84
C ALA A 167 -0.02 4.02 25.45
N SER A 168 -0.48 3.63 26.65
CA SER A 168 -1.67 4.21 27.30
C SER A 168 -1.35 5.13 28.49
N THR A 169 -0.14 5.70 28.56
CA THR A 169 0.25 6.60 29.65
C THR A 169 0.69 7.97 29.13
N ALA A 170 -0.21 8.64 28.43
CA ALA A 170 -0.19 10.09 28.31
C ALA A 170 -1.65 10.55 28.34
N THR A 171 -2.06 11.08 29.50
CA THR A 171 -3.33 11.76 29.72
C THR A 171 -3.14 13.25 29.46
#